data_AF-A0A7Y3U5Y2-F1
#
_entry.id   AF-A0A7Y3U5Y2-F1
#
_cell.length_a   1.000
_cell.length_b   1.000
_cell.length_c   1.000
_cell.angle_alpha   90.00
_cell.angle_beta   90.00
_cell.angle_gamma   90.00
#
_symmetry.space_group_name_H-M   'P 1'
#
loop_
_entity.id
_entity.type
_entity.pdbx_description
1 polymer ?
#
loop_
_entity_poly.entity_id
_entity_poly.type
_entity_poly.pdbx_seq_one_letter_code
_entity_poly.pdbx_strand_id
1 'polypeptide(L)'
;MIAIPYLLFTKYKRLFKLIKAGMDGYYYSFDLSENRKIFHETQSSFCYLGISSNSILEDFRKWTDESTSINKYLFLLMDPESPALKKQIAYEKGISLDTNISSLNTQLFQIIEHEVEVEKKRIYSAIEVLKNLLPFRNGKLSIRLHKEFIPWWMYLLDDKKIYLGILEKGKRGQDSPAMVISKNPDYPSPFDPFKNTWDRMWADAGKDI
;
A
#
# COMPACT_ATOMS: atom_id res chain seq x y z
N MET A 1 46.94 13.55 -5.18
CA MET A 1 45.75 13.90 -5.99
C MET A 1 44.57 12.98 -5.59
N ILE A 2 44.12 13.03 -4.32
CA ILE A 2 43.13 12.09 -3.73
C ILE A 2 41.92 12.84 -3.11
N ALA A 3 42.00 14.18 -3.02
CA ALA A 3 41.01 14.98 -2.29
C ALA A 3 39.64 15.06 -2.97
N ILE A 4 39.58 15.06 -4.30
CA ILE A 4 38.32 15.17 -5.08
C ILE A 4 37.41 13.94 -4.91
N PRO A 5 37.89 12.68 -5.08
CA PRO A 5 37.06 11.51 -4.83
C PRO A 5 36.66 11.35 -3.36
N TYR A 6 37.50 11.76 -2.40
CA TYR A 6 37.16 11.73 -0.97
C TYR A 6 36.08 12.76 -0.60
N LEU A 7 36.13 13.97 -1.16
CA LEU A 7 35.11 15.01 -0.99
C LEU A 7 33.78 14.63 -1.65
N LEU A 8 33.82 14.00 -2.83
CA LEU A 8 32.63 13.44 -3.47
C LEU A 8 32.03 12.31 -2.63
N PHE A 9 32.84 11.36 -2.15
CA PHE A 9 32.35 10.25 -1.33
C PHE A 9 31.72 10.73 -0.01
N THR A 10 32.31 11.72 0.66
CA THR A 10 31.75 12.28 1.91
C THR A 10 30.45 13.04 1.67
N LYS A 11 30.35 13.82 0.58
CA LYS A 11 29.13 14.55 0.19
C LYS A 11 27.98 13.59 -0.16
N TYR A 12 28.27 12.48 -0.83
CA TYR A 12 27.26 11.49 -1.24
C TYR A 12 27.15 10.28 -0.30
N LYS A 13 27.88 10.24 0.82
CA LYS A 13 27.90 9.09 1.76
C LYS A 13 26.51 8.69 2.23
N ARG A 14 25.62 9.66 2.47
CA ARG A 14 24.22 9.41 2.85
C ARG A 14 23.43 8.80 1.69
N LEU A 15 23.56 9.36 0.48
CA LEU A 15 22.92 8.83 -0.72
C LEU A 15 23.40 7.41 -1.04
N PHE A 16 24.71 7.16 -0.97
CA PHE A 16 25.27 5.82 -1.12
C PHE A 16 24.79 4.85 -0.04
N LYS A 17 24.60 5.29 1.20
CA LYS A 17 24.01 4.46 2.27
C LYS A 17 22.54 4.18 2.03
N LEU A 18 21.77 5.12 1.48
CA LEU A 18 20.36 4.94 1.12
C LEU A 18 20.19 3.99 -0.06
N ILE A 19 20.98 4.18 -1.13
CA ILE A 19 21.02 3.28 -2.28
C ILE A 19 21.52 1.89 -1.86
N LYS A 20 22.57 1.80 -1.03
CA LYS A 20 23.00 0.51 -0.45
C LYS A 20 21.91 -0.09 0.43
N ALA A 21 21.15 0.70 1.15
CA ALA A 21 20.00 0.21 1.90
C ALA A 21 18.83 -0.21 0.99
N GLY A 22 18.94 -0.15 -0.34
CA GLY A 22 17.87 -0.59 -1.24
C GLY A 22 16.75 0.43 -1.42
N MET A 23 16.96 1.70 -1.06
CA MET A 23 16.05 2.78 -1.46
C MET A 23 16.36 3.20 -2.89
N ASP A 24 15.49 2.78 -3.81
CA ASP A 24 15.66 2.96 -5.25
C ASP A 24 15.04 4.26 -5.76
N GLY A 25 14.08 4.82 -5.01
CA GLY A 25 13.37 6.02 -5.44
C GLY A 25 12.47 6.63 -4.37
N TYR A 26 12.10 7.88 -4.61
CA TYR A 26 11.14 8.64 -3.80
C TYR A 26 10.26 9.49 -4.72
N TYR A 27 8.96 9.32 -4.62
CA TYR A 27 7.93 10.14 -5.26
C TYR A 27 7.36 11.11 -4.24
N TYR A 28 7.40 12.42 -4.53
CA TYR A 28 6.79 13.44 -3.69
C TYR A 28 5.26 13.35 -3.65
N SER A 29 4.66 12.85 -4.73
CA SER A 29 3.25 12.51 -4.86
C SER A 29 3.14 11.32 -5.81
N PHE A 30 2.41 10.29 -5.43
CA PHE A 30 2.24 9.11 -6.26
C PHE A 30 0.96 9.23 -7.11
N ASP A 31 1.11 9.77 -8.31
CA ASP A 31 0.00 9.91 -9.26
C ASP A 31 -0.52 8.53 -9.69
N LEU A 32 -1.84 8.39 -9.83
CA LEU A 32 -2.49 7.16 -10.28
C LEU A 32 -1.99 6.70 -11.65
N SER A 33 -1.52 7.64 -12.49
CA SER A 33 -0.90 7.33 -13.78
C SER A 33 0.35 6.45 -13.67
N GLU A 34 1.05 6.47 -12.53
CA GLU A 34 2.23 5.63 -12.27
C GLU A 34 1.86 4.15 -12.08
N ASN A 35 0.61 3.83 -11.73
CA ASN A 35 0.16 2.45 -11.51
C ASN A 35 0.42 1.55 -12.72
N ARG A 36 0.18 2.06 -13.94
CA ARG A 36 0.41 1.29 -15.16
C ARG A 36 1.87 0.89 -15.34
N LYS A 37 2.80 1.78 -15.02
CA LYS A 37 4.24 1.50 -15.12
C LYS A 37 4.61 0.37 -14.16
N ILE A 38 4.17 0.45 -12.91
CA ILE A 38 4.38 -0.57 -11.87
C ILE A 38 3.83 -1.93 -12.30
N PHE A 39 2.62 -1.93 -12.85
CA PHE A 39 1.97 -3.15 -13.32
C PHE A 39 2.78 -3.82 -14.44
N HIS A 40 3.29 -3.06 -15.39
CA HIS A 40 4.17 -3.61 -16.44
C HIS A 40 5.55 -4.07 -15.93
N GLU A 41 6.01 -3.62 -14.77
CA GLU A 41 7.24 -4.14 -14.15
C GLU A 41 7.05 -5.54 -13.53
N THR A 42 5.81 -5.92 -13.20
CA THR A 42 5.53 -7.17 -12.50
C THR A 42 5.59 -8.37 -13.45
N GLN A 43 6.34 -9.39 -13.06
CA GLN A 43 6.57 -10.57 -13.90
C GLN A 43 5.74 -11.78 -13.46
N SER A 44 5.58 -11.98 -12.15
CA SER A 44 5.10 -13.25 -11.57
C SER A 44 4.04 -13.09 -10.48
N SER A 45 4.18 -12.10 -9.59
CA SER A 45 3.26 -11.90 -8.47
C SER A 45 3.10 -10.42 -8.11
N PHE A 46 1.85 -10.03 -7.88
CA PHE A 46 1.47 -8.70 -7.41
C PHE A 46 0.74 -8.79 -6.07
N CYS A 47 1.17 -7.99 -5.11
CA CYS A 47 0.57 -7.89 -3.78
C CYS A 47 0.17 -6.44 -3.51
N TYR A 48 -1.05 -6.24 -3.00
CA TYR A 48 -1.63 -4.93 -2.68
C TYR A 48 -2.07 -4.87 -1.21
N LEU A 49 -1.57 -3.89 -0.46
CA LEU A 49 -2.04 -3.50 0.88
C LEU A 49 -2.71 -2.13 0.82
N GLY A 50 -3.93 -2.01 1.30
CA GLY A 50 -4.60 -0.71 1.43
C GLY A 50 -5.96 -0.78 2.12
N ILE A 51 -6.59 0.38 2.28
CA ILE A 51 -7.93 0.50 2.89
C ILE A 51 -8.97 -0.11 1.94
N SER A 52 -9.06 0.43 0.73
CA SER A 52 -9.85 -0.06 -0.39
C SER A 52 -9.01 0.00 -1.66
N SER A 53 -9.29 -0.85 -2.64
CA SER A 53 -8.53 -0.87 -3.92
C SER A 53 -9.10 0.06 -4.99
N ASN A 54 -10.14 0.85 -4.69
CA ASN A 54 -10.90 1.63 -5.68
C ASN A 54 -10.04 2.53 -6.58
N SER A 55 -8.99 3.12 -6.03
CA SER A 55 -8.08 3.99 -6.78
C SER A 55 -7.29 3.26 -7.86
N ILE A 56 -7.12 1.94 -7.74
CA ILE A 56 -6.34 1.13 -8.69
C ILE A 56 -7.18 0.15 -9.50
N LEU A 57 -8.46 -0.07 -9.14
CA LEU A 57 -9.29 -1.12 -9.74
C LEU A 57 -9.36 -1.04 -11.26
N GLU A 58 -9.53 0.15 -11.81
CA GLU A 58 -9.71 0.34 -13.25
C GLU A 58 -8.43 0.06 -14.03
N ASP A 59 -7.27 0.52 -13.55
CA ASP A 59 -6.00 0.21 -14.19
C ASP A 59 -5.60 -1.25 -13.96
N PHE A 60 -5.90 -1.81 -12.78
CA PHE A 60 -5.66 -3.22 -12.47
C PHE A 60 -6.48 -4.13 -13.38
N ARG A 61 -7.78 -3.85 -13.57
CA ARG A 61 -8.66 -4.61 -14.47
C ARG A 61 -8.08 -4.67 -15.88
N LYS A 62 -7.76 -3.50 -16.46
CA LYS A 62 -7.18 -3.40 -17.81
C LYS A 62 -5.89 -4.20 -17.92
N TRP A 63 -5.01 -4.05 -16.94
CA TRP A 63 -3.76 -4.77 -16.91
C TRP A 63 -3.93 -6.29 -16.84
N THR A 64 -4.87 -6.78 -16.03
CA THR A 64 -5.13 -8.23 -15.95
C THR A 64 -5.76 -8.81 -17.20
N ASP A 65 -6.45 -7.99 -18.00
CA ASP A 65 -6.99 -8.39 -19.31
C ASP A 65 -5.88 -8.49 -20.37
N GLU A 66 -4.82 -7.69 -20.25
CA GLU A 66 -3.67 -7.66 -21.17
C GLU A 66 -2.57 -8.67 -20.78
N SER A 67 -2.40 -8.95 -19.48
CA SER A 67 -1.30 -9.74 -18.94
C SER A 67 -1.71 -11.19 -18.65
N THR A 68 -1.15 -12.14 -19.42
CA THR A 68 -1.40 -13.58 -19.23
C THR A 68 -0.35 -14.29 -18.36
N SER A 69 0.83 -13.67 -18.17
CA SER A 69 2.01 -14.32 -17.58
C SER A 69 2.04 -14.31 -16.05
N ILE A 70 1.23 -13.48 -15.40
CA ILE A 70 1.24 -13.35 -13.95
C ILE A 70 0.48 -14.51 -13.33
N ASN A 71 1.10 -15.10 -12.31
CA ASN A 71 0.62 -16.31 -11.67
C ASN A 71 -0.21 -16.01 -10.43
N LYS A 72 0.01 -14.86 -9.78
CA LYS A 72 -0.57 -14.60 -8.47
C LYS A 72 -0.85 -13.12 -8.21
N TYR A 73 -2.05 -12.84 -7.71
CA TYR A 73 -2.49 -11.53 -7.25
C TYR A 73 -3.00 -11.67 -5.83
N LEU A 74 -2.49 -10.87 -4.89
CA LEU A 74 -2.89 -10.91 -3.49
C LEU A 74 -3.37 -9.53 -3.06
N PHE A 75 -4.63 -9.42 -2.64
CA PHE A 75 -5.20 -8.18 -2.14
C PHE A 75 -5.49 -8.30 -0.65
N LEU A 76 -4.83 -7.48 0.15
CA LEU A 76 -5.05 -7.35 1.57
C LEU A 76 -5.73 -6.01 1.82
N LEU A 77 -7.05 -6.06 2.01
CA LEU A 77 -7.91 -4.88 2.17
C LEU A 77 -8.32 -4.72 3.64
N MET A 78 -8.75 -3.54 4.03
CA MET A 78 -9.24 -3.32 5.39
C MET A 78 -10.60 -3.99 5.58
N ASP A 79 -10.78 -4.70 6.68
CA ASP A 79 -12.08 -5.23 7.09
C ASP A 79 -13.07 -4.07 7.34
N PRO A 80 -14.19 -3.98 6.59
CA PRO A 80 -15.19 -2.93 6.76
C PRO A 80 -15.74 -2.83 8.18
N GLU A 81 -15.79 -3.95 8.90
CA GLU A 81 -16.31 -4.01 10.27
C GLU A 81 -15.22 -3.83 11.34
N SER A 82 -13.97 -3.60 10.93
CA SER A 82 -12.89 -3.36 11.89
C SER A 82 -13.02 -1.98 12.55
N PRO A 83 -12.80 -1.88 13.88
CA PRO A 83 -12.68 -0.57 14.54
C PRO A 83 -11.50 0.27 14.02
N ALA A 84 -10.52 -0.35 13.34
CA ALA A 84 -9.44 0.38 12.70
C ALA A 84 -9.91 1.28 11.55
N LEU A 85 -11.00 0.94 10.85
CA LEU A 85 -11.52 1.76 9.76
C LEU A 85 -11.90 3.16 10.24
N LYS A 86 -12.58 3.24 11.38
CA LYS A 86 -12.93 4.53 12.00
C LYS A 86 -11.70 5.35 12.35
N LYS A 87 -10.66 4.71 12.90
CA LYS A 87 -9.38 5.37 13.21
C LYS A 87 -8.69 5.88 11.93
N GLN A 88 -8.74 5.08 10.87
CA GLN A 88 -8.17 5.43 9.57
C GLN A 88 -8.83 6.68 8.98
N ILE A 89 -10.17 6.68 8.89
CA ILE A 89 -10.94 7.82 8.38
C ILE A 89 -10.73 9.06 9.23
N ALA A 90 -10.71 8.93 10.56
CA ALA A 90 -10.41 10.05 11.45
C ALA A 90 -9.00 10.64 11.17
N TYR A 91 -8.01 9.77 10.97
CA TYR A 91 -6.64 10.19 10.66
C TYR A 91 -6.54 10.93 9.31
N GLU A 92 -7.23 10.45 8.28
CA GLU A 92 -7.34 11.14 6.97
C GLU A 92 -8.03 12.50 7.07
N LYS A 93 -8.92 12.68 8.05
CA LYS A 93 -9.57 13.97 8.35
C LYS A 93 -8.75 14.88 9.27
N GLY A 94 -7.54 14.48 9.64
CA GLY A 94 -6.63 15.30 10.43
C GLY A 94 -6.80 15.15 11.95
N ILE A 95 -7.38 14.05 12.42
CA ILE A 95 -7.48 13.73 13.85
C ILE A 95 -6.28 12.88 14.27
N SER A 96 -5.69 13.17 15.42
CA SER A 96 -4.52 12.41 15.90
C SER A 96 -4.94 11.04 16.43
N LEU A 97 -4.02 10.06 16.38
CA LEU A 97 -4.29 8.68 16.80
C LEU A 97 -4.56 8.52 18.30
N ASP A 98 -4.05 9.45 19.11
CA ASP A 98 -4.25 9.56 20.56
C ASP A 98 -5.57 10.24 20.95
N THR A 99 -6.27 10.83 19.99
CA THR A 99 -7.54 11.52 20.24
C THR A 99 -8.67 10.50 20.42
N ASN A 100 -9.43 10.63 21.50
CA ASN A 100 -10.66 9.86 21.68
C ASN A 100 -11.75 10.39 20.71
N ILE A 101 -12.10 9.59 19.71
CA ILE A 101 -13.07 9.97 18.67
C ILE A 101 -14.45 10.27 19.28
N SER A 102 -14.82 9.59 20.38
CA SER A 102 -16.10 9.81 21.06
C SER A 102 -16.18 11.13 21.84
N SER A 103 -15.05 11.80 22.09
CA SER A 103 -15.01 13.12 22.73
C SER A 103 -14.96 14.28 21.73
N LEU A 104 -15.04 14.00 20.43
CA LEU A 104 -15.13 15.03 19.40
C LEU A 104 -16.48 15.75 19.47
N ASN A 105 -16.53 16.98 18.96
CA ASN A 105 -17.81 17.68 18.83
C ASN A 105 -18.78 16.87 17.94
N THR A 106 -20.08 17.01 18.20
CA THR A 106 -21.12 16.19 17.57
C THR A 106 -21.09 16.25 16.04
N GLN A 107 -20.78 17.42 15.48
CA GLN A 107 -20.71 17.61 14.02
C GLN A 107 -19.57 16.81 13.40
N LEU A 108 -18.36 16.91 13.95
CA LEU A 108 -17.18 16.19 13.45
C LEU A 108 -17.34 14.69 13.63
N PHE A 109 -17.91 14.25 14.76
CA PHE A 109 -18.25 12.85 14.98
C PHE A 109 -19.20 12.31 13.91
N GLN A 110 -20.29 13.02 13.61
CA GLN A 110 -21.24 12.64 12.55
C GLN A 110 -20.60 12.57 11.16
N ILE A 111 -19.69 13.50 10.83
CA ILE A 111 -18.93 13.48 9.57
C ILE A 111 -18.10 12.20 9.47
N ILE A 112 -17.41 11.82 10.54
CA ILE A 112 -16.58 10.60 10.56
C ILE A 112 -17.46 9.35 10.42
N GLU A 113 -18.54 9.23 11.18
CA GLU A 113 -19.44 8.07 11.07
C GLU A 113 -20.01 7.93 9.67
N HIS A 114 -20.42 9.05 9.06
CA HIS A 114 -20.92 9.05 7.68
C HIS A 114 -19.86 8.55 6.69
N GLU A 115 -18.63 9.07 6.79
CA GLU A 115 -17.53 8.67 5.91
C GLU A 115 -17.10 7.22 6.13
N VAL A 116 -17.18 6.70 7.36
CA VAL A 116 -16.97 5.28 7.65
C VAL A 116 -17.98 4.43 6.89
N GLU A 117 -19.27 4.76 6.95
CA GLU A 117 -20.31 4.01 6.22
C GLU A 117 -20.16 4.11 4.70
N VAL A 118 -19.69 5.25 4.19
CA VAL A 118 -19.34 5.41 2.77
C VAL A 118 -18.14 4.53 2.40
N GLU A 119 -17.10 4.50 3.23
CA GLU A 119 -15.91 3.70 2.94
C GLU A 119 -16.18 2.20 3.05
N LYS A 120 -17.03 1.75 3.98
CA LYS A 120 -17.51 0.35 4.01
C LYS A 120 -18.11 -0.06 2.67
N LYS A 121 -19.03 0.74 2.14
CA LYS A 121 -19.67 0.49 0.83
C LYS A 121 -18.65 0.44 -0.30
N ARG A 122 -17.64 1.32 -0.25
CA ARG A 122 -16.53 1.35 -1.21
C ARG A 122 -15.68 0.10 -1.15
N ILE A 123 -15.34 -0.41 0.03
CA ILE A 123 -14.58 -1.65 0.21
C ILE A 123 -15.39 -2.84 -0.32
N TYR A 124 -16.66 -2.97 0.08
CA TYR A 124 -17.52 -4.05 -0.43
C TYR A 124 -17.66 -4.00 -1.95
N SER A 125 -17.91 -2.83 -2.52
CA SER A 125 -17.98 -2.66 -3.97
C SER A 125 -16.66 -3.05 -4.67
N ALA A 126 -15.51 -2.71 -4.08
CA ALA A 126 -14.22 -3.06 -4.63
C ALA A 126 -13.99 -4.59 -4.66
N ILE A 127 -14.37 -5.27 -3.57
CA ILE A 127 -14.30 -6.73 -3.46
C ILE A 127 -15.17 -7.37 -4.54
N GLU A 128 -16.41 -6.93 -4.71
CA GLU A 128 -17.31 -7.47 -5.74
C GLU A 128 -16.76 -7.28 -7.16
N VAL A 129 -16.12 -6.14 -7.44
CA VAL A 129 -15.44 -5.94 -8.72
C VAL A 129 -14.29 -6.93 -8.88
N LEU A 130 -13.42 -7.08 -7.88
CA LEU A 130 -12.29 -8.01 -7.92
C LEU A 130 -12.74 -9.47 -8.12
N LYS A 131 -13.80 -9.89 -7.44
CA LYS A 131 -14.38 -11.25 -7.57
C LYS A 131 -14.92 -11.53 -8.98
N ASN A 132 -15.31 -10.50 -9.71
CA ASN A 132 -15.79 -10.61 -11.07
C ASN A 132 -14.68 -10.69 -12.13
N LEU A 133 -13.42 -10.43 -11.76
CA LEU A 133 -12.30 -10.51 -12.67
C LEU A 133 -11.92 -11.96 -12.99
N LEU A 134 -11.43 -12.20 -14.21
CA LEU A 134 -10.97 -13.52 -14.65
C LEU A 134 -9.88 -14.13 -13.73
N PRO A 135 -8.88 -13.35 -13.22
CA PRO A 135 -7.92 -13.83 -12.23
C PRO A 135 -8.53 -14.39 -10.94
N PHE A 136 -9.67 -13.87 -10.48
CA PHE A 136 -10.32 -14.44 -9.29
C PHE A 136 -10.96 -15.78 -9.62
N ARG A 137 -11.70 -15.83 -10.74
CA ARG A 137 -12.44 -17.03 -11.18
C ARG A 137 -11.51 -18.21 -11.53
N ASN A 138 -10.28 -17.96 -11.93
CA ASN A 138 -9.28 -19.00 -12.22
C ASN A 138 -8.31 -19.28 -11.04
N GLY A 139 -8.56 -18.69 -9.86
CA GLY A 139 -7.77 -18.93 -8.65
C GLY A 139 -6.41 -18.25 -8.60
N LYS A 140 -6.12 -17.30 -9.50
CA LYS A 140 -4.89 -16.49 -9.46
C LYS A 140 -4.98 -15.30 -8.51
N LEU A 141 -6.19 -14.81 -8.21
CA LEU A 141 -6.42 -13.67 -7.34
C LEU A 141 -7.06 -14.10 -6.02
N SER A 142 -6.40 -13.76 -4.91
CA SER A 142 -6.89 -13.97 -3.54
C SER A 142 -7.11 -12.63 -2.85
N ILE A 143 -8.20 -12.54 -2.09
CA ILE A 143 -8.58 -11.35 -1.32
C ILE A 143 -8.69 -11.74 0.14
N ARG A 144 -8.07 -10.98 1.03
CA ARG A 144 -8.17 -11.13 2.49
C ARG A 144 -8.41 -9.78 3.16
N LEU A 145 -8.97 -9.83 4.37
CA LEU A 145 -9.32 -8.64 5.15
C LEU A 145 -8.45 -8.53 6.40
N HIS A 146 -7.73 -7.42 6.55
CA HIS A 146 -6.95 -7.11 7.75
C HIS A 146 -7.72 -6.17 8.69
N LYS A 147 -7.43 -6.25 9.99
CA LYS A 147 -8.13 -5.47 11.02
C LYS A 147 -7.27 -4.35 11.64
N GLU A 148 -6.03 -4.19 11.18
CA GLU A 148 -5.07 -3.25 11.75
C GLU A 148 -5.14 -1.87 11.08
N PHE A 149 -4.86 -0.82 11.86
CA PHE A 149 -4.58 0.50 11.33
C PHE A 149 -3.17 0.49 10.70
N ILE A 150 -3.07 1.02 9.48
CA ILE A 150 -1.81 1.09 8.74
C ILE A 150 -1.60 2.52 8.23
N PRO A 151 -0.50 3.18 8.59
CA PRO A 151 -0.21 4.55 8.12
C PRO A 151 0.47 4.54 6.74
N TRP A 152 0.23 3.50 5.93
CA TRP A 152 0.73 3.40 4.57
C TRP A 152 -0.11 2.44 3.72
N TRP A 153 -0.01 2.58 2.40
CA TRP A 153 -0.37 1.55 1.43
C TRP A 153 0.89 0.92 0.84
N MET A 154 0.79 -0.28 0.28
CA MET A 154 1.95 -0.98 -0.25
C MET A 154 1.63 -1.77 -1.51
N TYR A 155 2.50 -1.67 -2.51
CA TYR A 155 2.62 -2.68 -3.57
C TYR A 155 3.88 -3.49 -3.33
N LEU A 156 3.77 -4.81 -3.47
CA LEU A 156 4.91 -5.72 -3.41
C LEU A 156 4.92 -6.54 -4.71
N LEU A 157 5.99 -6.38 -5.48
CA LEU A 157 6.17 -6.98 -6.79
C LEU A 157 7.23 -8.08 -6.71
N ASP A 158 6.88 -9.28 -7.17
CA ASP A 158 7.78 -10.42 -7.37
C ASP A 158 8.69 -10.76 -6.17
N ASP A 159 8.26 -10.45 -4.95
CA ASP A 159 9.06 -10.54 -3.71
C ASP A 159 10.42 -9.83 -3.78
N LYS A 160 10.52 -8.78 -4.62
CA LYS A 160 11.77 -8.07 -4.92
C LYS A 160 11.67 -6.57 -4.81
N LYS A 161 10.49 -5.98 -5.02
CA LYS A 161 10.32 -4.52 -4.99
C LYS A 161 9.06 -4.13 -4.23
N ILE A 162 9.18 -3.11 -3.41
CA ILE A 162 8.09 -2.50 -2.65
C ILE A 162 7.91 -1.06 -3.09
N TYR A 163 6.66 -0.68 -3.38
CA TYR A 163 6.22 0.71 -3.40
C TYR A 163 5.43 0.97 -2.13
N LEU A 164 5.89 1.89 -1.30
CA LEU A 164 5.28 2.18 -0.01
C LEU A 164 4.84 3.64 0.03
N GLY A 165 3.53 3.88 -0.04
CA GLY A 165 2.98 5.23 0.10
C GLY A 165 2.63 5.55 1.54
N ILE A 166 3.19 6.62 2.08
CA ILE A 166 3.00 7.02 3.48
C ILE A 166 1.74 7.87 3.62
N LEU A 167 0.75 7.35 4.35
CA LEU A 167 -0.46 8.11 4.61
C LEU A 167 -0.15 9.19 5.64
N GLU A 168 -0.15 10.43 5.20
CA GLU A 168 0.01 11.58 6.09
C GLU A 168 -1.33 11.95 6.73
N LYS A 169 -1.27 12.37 8.00
CA LYS A 169 -2.41 12.91 8.72
C LYS A 169 -3.07 14.04 7.92
N GLY A 170 -4.39 13.98 7.75
CA GLY A 170 -5.14 14.98 6.99
C GLY A 170 -5.04 14.85 5.47
N LYS A 171 -4.41 13.78 4.96
CA LYS A 171 -4.32 13.48 3.53
C LYS A 171 -4.90 12.10 3.23
N ARG A 172 -5.26 11.88 1.97
CA ARG A 172 -5.63 10.57 1.43
C ARG A 172 -4.44 9.86 0.80
N GLY A 173 -4.55 8.54 0.65
CA GLY A 173 -3.48 7.68 0.12
C GLY A 173 -2.95 8.08 -1.28
N GLN A 174 -3.80 8.68 -2.12
CA GLN A 174 -3.42 9.13 -3.48
C GLN A 174 -2.51 10.37 -3.48
N ASP A 175 -2.55 11.18 -2.42
CA ASP A 175 -1.74 12.40 -2.27
C ASP A 175 -0.48 12.15 -1.42
N SER A 176 -0.22 10.88 -1.14
CA SER A 176 0.83 10.44 -0.26
C SER A 176 2.17 10.34 -1.00
N PRO A 177 3.28 10.76 -0.37
CA PRO A 177 4.60 10.45 -0.90
C PRO A 177 4.83 8.94 -0.90
N ALA A 178 5.55 8.43 -1.90
CA ALA A 178 5.84 7.00 -2.01
C ALA A 178 7.34 6.72 -2.10
N MET A 179 7.79 5.72 -1.37
CA MET A 179 9.16 5.20 -1.44
C MET A 179 9.20 3.94 -2.30
N VAL A 180 10.24 3.81 -3.12
CA VAL A 180 10.55 2.57 -3.83
C VAL A 180 11.70 1.89 -3.11
N ILE A 181 11.48 0.65 -2.69
CA ILE A 181 12.42 -0.13 -1.90
C ILE A 181 12.63 -1.47 -2.60
N SER A 182 13.86 -1.74 -3.04
CA SER A 182 14.24 -3.04 -3.58
C SER A 182 14.85 -3.94 -2.52
N LYS A 183 14.62 -5.24 -2.70
CA LYS A 183 15.22 -6.29 -1.90
C LYS A 183 16.72 -6.33 -2.15
N ASN A 184 17.48 -6.32 -1.07
CA ASN A 184 18.91 -6.59 -1.14
C ASN A 184 19.16 -8.08 -0.87
N PRO A 185 19.82 -8.83 -1.77
CA PRO A 185 20.07 -10.26 -1.57
C PRO A 185 21.18 -10.54 -0.54
N ASP A 186 22.07 -9.58 -0.29
CA ASP A 186 23.31 -9.82 0.47
C ASP A 186 23.21 -9.47 1.95
N TYR A 187 22.25 -8.61 2.33
CA TYR A 187 22.07 -8.18 3.72
C TYR A 187 20.66 -7.64 4.01
N PRO A 188 20.23 -7.62 5.29
CA PRO A 188 18.96 -7.04 5.69
C PRO A 188 18.84 -5.55 5.31
N SER A 189 17.71 -5.17 4.73
CA SER A 189 17.39 -3.82 4.28
C SER A 189 16.01 -3.38 4.79
N PRO A 190 15.60 -2.12 4.59
CA PRO A 190 14.23 -1.67 4.87
C PRO A 190 13.15 -2.46 4.13
N PHE A 191 13.48 -3.21 3.06
CA PHE A 191 12.56 -4.12 2.40
C PHE A 191 12.02 -5.18 3.37
N ASP A 192 12.90 -5.79 4.17
CA ASP A 192 12.59 -6.93 5.02
C ASP A 192 11.53 -6.64 6.10
N PRO A 193 11.60 -5.55 6.90
CA PRO A 193 10.53 -5.27 7.87
C PRO A 193 9.16 -5.04 7.22
N PHE A 194 9.09 -4.41 6.04
CA PHE A 194 7.81 -4.22 5.34
C PHE A 194 7.29 -5.53 4.75
N LYS A 195 8.17 -6.35 4.17
CA LYS A 195 7.82 -7.70 3.70
C LYS A 195 7.36 -8.60 4.85
N ASN A 196 8.05 -8.59 5.97
CA ASN A 196 7.67 -9.35 7.16
C ASN A 196 6.32 -8.89 7.71
N THR A 197 6.05 -7.57 7.66
CA THR A 197 4.74 -7.02 8.04
C THR A 197 3.65 -7.53 7.10
N TRP A 198 3.88 -7.51 5.78
CA TRP A 198 2.96 -8.10 4.80
C TRP A 198 2.67 -9.56 5.10
N ASP A 199 3.71 -10.38 5.26
CA ASP A 199 3.59 -11.82 5.46
C ASP A 199 2.81 -12.15 6.73
N ARG A 200 3.10 -11.43 7.82
CA ARG A 200 2.36 -11.53 9.08
C ARG A 200 0.90 -11.17 8.89
N MET A 201 0.60 -10.00 8.32
CA MET A 201 -0.79 -9.55 8.15
C MET A 201 -1.56 -10.48 7.20
N TRP A 202 -0.92 -10.99 6.15
CA TRP A 202 -1.53 -11.95 5.22
C TRP A 202 -1.89 -13.26 5.92
N ALA A 203 -1.00 -13.76 6.79
CA ALA A 203 -1.25 -14.95 7.60
C ALA A 203 -2.37 -14.72 8.63
N ASP A 204 -2.34 -13.59 9.33
CA ASP A 204 -3.30 -13.23 10.39
C ASP A 204 -4.72 -12.98 9.83
N ALA A 205 -4.83 -12.46 8.60
CA ALA A 205 -6.10 -12.18 7.94
C ALA A 205 -6.94 -13.45 7.62
N GLY A 206 -6.35 -14.65 7.77
CA GLY A 206 -7.08 -15.91 7.71
C GLY A 206 -7.31 -16.41 6.28
N LYS A 207 -8.55 -16.79 5.96
CA LYS A 207 -8.89 -17.40 4.66
C LYS A 207 -9.37 -16.36 3.66
N ASP A 208 -9.24 -16.70 2.39
CA ASP A 208 -9.72 -15.88 1.28
C ASP A 208 -11.25 -15.73 1.34
N ILE A 209 -11.75 -14.56 0.94
CA ILE A 209 -13.19 -14.21 0.96
C ILE A 209 -13.87 -14.30 -0.41
#